data_AF-A0A976GSH4-F1
#
_entry.id   AF-A0A976GSH4-F1
#
_cell.length_a   1.000
_cell.length_b   1.000
_cell.length_c   1.000
_cell.angle_alpha   90.00
_cell.angle_beta   90.00
_cell.angle_gamma   90.00
#
_symmetry.space_group_name_H-M   'P 1'
#
loop_
_entity.id
_entity.type
_entity.pdbx_description
1 polymer ?
#
loop_
_entity_poly.entity_id
_entity_poly.type
_entity_poly.pdbx_seq_one_letter_code
_entity_poly.pdbx_strand_id
1 'polypeptide(L)'
;NHYQKNNSLESAFSKNILPDDIHIENGLKGFYQYFINHLHFPARTSKHIATPEKNAACKRICMFLRWMVRKDNTGVDFGLWQNIKPSQLICPFDVHVERVAREWNLIERKQSDWKTALELTERLRFFCPEDPVKYDFALFGWGVENK
;
A
#
# COMPACT_ATOMS: atom_id res chain seq x y z
N ASN A 1 1.62 18.30 17.64
CA ASN A 1 2.03 18.25 16.22
C ASN A 1 3.03 17.13 15.98
N HIS A 2 2.86 16.33 14.92
CA HIS A 2 3.71 15.16 14.61
C HIS A 2 5.20 15.52 14.46
N TYR A 3 5.50 16.54 13.65
CA TYR A 3 6.86 16.95 13.31
C TYR A 3 7.62 17.68 14.42
N GLN A 4 6.97 17.97 15.56
CA GLN A 4 7.67 18.43 16.76
C GLN A 4 8.38 17.27 17.48
N LYS A 5 7.97 16.02 17.22
CA LYS A 5 8.46 14.81 17.92
C LYS A 5 9.12 13.80 16.97
N ASN A 6 8.97 13.96 15.66
CA ASN A 6 9.42 13.00 14.66
C ASN A 6 9.98 13.77 13.45
N ASN A 7 11.08 13.29 12.87
CA ASN A 7 11.70 13.92 11.70
C ASN A 7 11.11 13.46 10.37
N SER A 8 10.27 12.43 10.38
CA SER A 8 9.69 11.80 9.21
C SER A 8 8.28 11.31 9.51
N LEU A 9 7.40 11.36 8.51
CA LEU A 9 6.07 10.75 8.56
C LEU A 9 6.11 9.22 8.61
N GLU A 10 7.25 8.61 8.27
CA GLU A 10 7.45 7.16 8.33
C GLU A 10 7.01 6.57 9.68
N SER A 11 7.32 7.28 10.77
CA SER A 11 7.01 6.82 12.12
C SER A 11 5.50 6.77 12.40
N ALA A 12 4.68 7.49 11.64
CA ALA A 12 3.22 7.37 11.74
C ALA A 12 2.69 6.06 11.13
N PHE A 13 3.46 5.43 10.24
CA PHE A 13 3.13 4.14 9.62
C PHE A 13 3.83 2.97 10.32
N SER A 14 5.08 3.15 10.78
CA SER A 14 5.88 2.04 11.30
C SER A 14 5.62 1.69 12.77
N LYS A 15 5.09 2.64 13.58
CA LYS A 15 4.88 2.43 15.03
C LYS A 15 3.97 1.27 15.42
N ASN A 16 3.04 0.90 14.54
CA ASN A 16 2.06 -0.15 14.78
C ASN A 16 2.36 -1.44 14.01
N ILE A 17 3.50 -1.52 13.32
CA ILE A 17 3.95 -2.76 12.70
C ILE A 17 4.51 -3.66 13.79
N LEU A 18 3.98 -4.87 13.90
CA LEU A 18 4.46 -5.89 14.82
C LEU A 18 5.64 -6.66 14.21
N PRO A 19 6.52 -7.26 15.02
CA PRO A 19 7.67 -8.01 14.51
C PRO A 19 7.33 -9.12 13.50
N ASP A 20 6.18 -9.76 13.67
CA ASP A 20 5.72 -10.87 12.83
C ASP A 20 4.76 -10.44 11.70
N ASP A 21 4.56 -9.12 11.51
CA ASP A 21 3.70 -8.62 10.46
C ASP A 21 4.31 -8.85 9.07
N ILE A 22 3.67 -9.77 8.32
CA ILE A 22 3.99 -10.06 6.92
C ILE A 22 3.71 -8.84 6.03
N HIS A 23 2.69 -8.05 6.37
CA HIS A 23 2.22 -6.92 5.58
C HIS A 23 2.10 -5.65 6.40
N ILE A 24 2.13 -4.51 5.70
CA ILE A 24 1.96 -3.16 6.26
C ILE A 24 0.55 -2.87 6.80
N GLU A 25 -0.34 -3.87 6.86
CA GLU A 25 -1.76 -3.69 7.22
C GLU A 25 -1.91 -2.99 8.57
N ASN A 26 -1.27 -3.47 9.63
CA ASN A 26 -1.35 -2.85 10.96
C ASN A 26 -0.74 -1.45 10.98
N GLY A 27 0.29 -1.20 10.17
CA GLY A 27 0.84 0.13 9.97
C GLY A 27 -0.16 1.11 9.35
N LEU A 28 -0.95 0.68 8.36
CA LEU A 28 -2.03 1.48 7.77
C LEU A 28 -3.17 1.74 8.77
N LYS A 29 -3.57 0.73 9.54
CA LYS A 29 -4.57 0.88 10.60
C LYS A 29 -4.10 1.87 11.66
N GLY A 30 -2.86 1.71 12.12
CA GLY A 30 -2.20 2.59 13.08
C GLY A 30 -2.12 4.03 12.58
N PHE A 31 -1.69 4.24 11.33
CA PHE A 31 -1.66 5.55 10.70
C PHE A 31 -3.05 6.20 10.66
N TYR A 32 -4.07 5.45 10.24
CA TYR A 32 -5.43 5.95 10.18
C TYR A 32 -5.89 6.42 11.57
N GLN A 33 -5.75 5.58 12.60
CA GLN A 33 -6.10 5.90 13.99
C GLN A 33 -5.29 7.10 14.53
N TYR A 34 -3.99 7.12 14.27
CA TYR A 34 -3.10 8.21 14.66
C TYR A 34 -3.56 9.56 14.08
N PHE A 35 -3.99 9.56 12.82
CA PHE A 35 -4.39 10.78 12.13
C PHE A 35 -5.79 11.25 12.55
N ILE A 36 -6.78 10.35 12.65
CA ILE A 36 -8.16 10.75 13.01
C ILE A 36 -8.32 11.15 14.47
N ASN A 37 -7.48 10.65 15.37
CA ASN A 37 -7.51 10.97 16.80
C ASN A 37 -6.74 12.25 17.14
N HIS A 38 -6.22 12.97 16.15
CA HIS A 38 -5.59 14.25 16.40
C HIS A 38 -6.65 15.27 16.86
N LEU A 39 -6.34 16.02 17.93
CA LEU A 39 -7.20 17.04 18.55
C LEU A 39 -7.95 17.98 17.57
N HIS A 40 -7.35 18.32 16.41
CA HIS A 40 -7.92 19.24 15.43
C HIS A 40 -8.39 18.55 14.15
N PHE A 41 -8.55 17.22 14.17
CA PHE A 41 -8.95 16.46 13.00
C PHE A 41 -10.43 16.73 12.66
N PRO A 42 -10.75 17.28 11.47
CA PRO A 42 -12.15 17.53 11.11
C PRO A 42 -12.84 16.21 10.75
N ALA A 43 -13.87 15.82 11.51
CA ALA A 43 -14.55 14.52 11.37
C ALA A 43 -14.99 14.17 9.94
N ARG A 44 -15.47 15.16 9.17
CA ARG A 44 -15.89 15.00 7.76
C ARG A 44 -14.76 14.52 6.84
N THR A 45 -13.49 14.72 7.23
CA THR A 45 -12.33 14.35 6.41
C THR A 45 -11.89 12.90 6.57
N SER A 46 -12.37 12.19 7.61
CA SER A 46 -12.05 10.77 7.88
C SER A 46 -12.29 9.85 6.69
N LYS A 47 -13.33 10.12 5.88
CA LYS A 47 -13.65 9.33 4.69
C LYS A 47 -12.64 9.46 3.55
N HIS A 48 -11.74 10.45 3.59
CA HIS A 48 -10.73 10.66 2.56
C HIS A 48 -9.43 9.89 2.83
N ILE A 49 -9.30 9.30 4.02
CA ILE A 49 -8.18 8.43 4.37
C ILE A 49 -8.68 6.98 4.33
N ALA A 50 -8.24 6.25 3.32
CA ALA A 50 -8.56 4.83 3.19
C ALA A 50 -7.86 4.06 4.32
N THR A 51 -8.54 3.04 4.84
CA THR A 51 -8.00 2.12 5.84
C THR A 51 -8.44 0.69 5.51
N PRO A 52 -7.57 -0.32 5.70
CA PRO A 52 -7.95 -1.74 5.61
C PRO A 52 -9.14 -2.12 6.49
N GLU A 53 -9.33 -1.46 7.64
CA GLU A 53 -10.45 -1.71 8.56
C GLU A 53 -11.82 -1.50 7.91
N LYS A 54 -11.89 -0.66 6.88
CA LYS A 54 -13.12 -0.38 6.12
C LYS A 54 -13.19 -1.18 4.82
N ASN A 55 -12.35 -2.21 4.64
CA ASN A 55 -12.19 -3.00 3.42
C ASN A 55 -11.86 -2.19 2.16
N ALA A 56 -11.41 -0.93 2.28
CA ALA A 56 -10.98 -0.16 1.12
C ALA A 56 -9.71 -0.78 0.53
N ALA A 57 -9.59 -0.86 -0.80
CA ALA A 57 -8.37 -1.34 -1.47
C ALA A 57 -7.11 -0.50 -1.16
N CYS A 58 -7.27 0.67 -0.51
CA CYS A 58 -6.18 1.52 -0.04
C CYS A 58 -5.18 1.95 -1.13
N LYS A 59 -5.58 1.91 -2.41
CA LYS A 59 -4.70 2.15 -3.56
C LYS A 59 -3.75 3.33 -3.41
N ARG A 60 -4.29 4.52 -3.09
CA ARG A 60 -3.50 5.75 -3.01
C ARG A 60 -2.43 5.69 -1.92
N ILE A 61 -2.77 5.14 -0.75
CA ILE A 61 -1.83 5.07 0.37
C ILE A 61 -0.80 3.94 0.15
N CYS A 62 -1.21 2.82 -0.46
CA CYS A 62 -0.28 1.79 -0.93
C CYS A 62 0.69 2.36 -1.98
N MET A 63 0.20 3.20 -2.90
CA MET A 63 1.04 3.85 -3.90
C MET A 63 2.07 4.79 -3.26
N PHE A 64 1.61 5.62 -2.33
CA PHE A 64 2.50 6.50 -1.59
C PHE A 64 3.59 5.72 -0.85
N LEU A 65 3.22 4.63 -0.16
CA LEU A 65 4.20 3.77 0.51
C LEU A 65 5.17 3.12 -0.46
N ARG A 66 4.72 2.71 -1.65
CA ARG A 66 5.59 2.21 -2.72
C ARG A 66 6.73 3.18 -3.00
N TRP A 67 6.39 4.43 -3.29
CA TRP A 67 7.38 5.48 -3.57
C TRP A 67 8.32 5.75 -2.40
N MET A 68 7.81 5.75 -1.17
CA MET A 68 8.61 6.12 0.00
C MET A 68 9.56 5.00 0.44
N VAL A 69 9.14 3.74 0.30
CA VAL A 69 9.85 2.56 0.85
C VAL A 69 10.74 1.89 -0.19
N ARG A 70 10.25 1.67 -1.41
CA ARG A 70 11.07 1.06 -2.45
C ARG A 70 12.06 2.06 -3.01
N LYS A 71 13.14 1.55 -3.57
CA LYS A 71 14.13 2.31 -4.31
C LYS A 71 14.35 1.65 -5.65
N ASP A 72 14.20 2.41 -6.73
CA ASP A 72 14.50 1.95 -8.08
C ASP A 72 15.70 2.73 -8.68
N ASN A 73 16.10 2.33 -9.90
CA ASN A 73 17.17 2.98 -10.65
C ASN A 73 16.65 4.05 -11.63
N THR A 74 15.33 4.25 -11.73
CA THR A 74 14.69 5.16 -12.68
C THR A 74 14.25 6.47 -12.02
N GLY A 75 14.30 6.57 -10.70
CA GLY A 75 13.95 7.74 -9.91
C GLY A 75 12.46 7.86 -9.60
N VAL A 76 11.65 6.83 -9.84
CA VAL A 76 10.20 6.86 -9.56
C VAL A 76 9.95 6.55 -8.08
N ASP A 77 10.56 5.49 -7.56
CA ASP A 77 10.54 5.13 -6.15
C ASP A 77 11.76 5.71 -5.41
N PHE A 78 11.52 6.58 -4.41
CA PHE A 78 12.54 7.39 -3.73
C PHE A 78 13.38 6.64 -2.71
N GLY A 79 12.81 5.66 -2.01
CA GLY A 79 13.52 4.83 -1.03
C GLY A 79 13.97 5.59 0.22
N LEU A 80 13.20 6.59 0.65
CA LEU A 80 13.53 7.42 1.81
C LEU A 80 13.26 6.72 3.15
N TRP A 81 12.40 5.71 3.17
CA TRP A 81 11.94 5.01 4.38
C TRP A 81 12.58 3.62 4.46
N GLN A 82 13.09 3.27 5.63
CA GLN A 82 13.94 2.08 5.86
C GLN A 82 13.42 1.18 6.99
N ASN A 83 12.46 1.67 7.80
CA ASN A 83 11.82 0.92 8.88
C ASN A 83 10.69 0.01 8.38
N ILE A 84 10.26 0.18 7.12
CA ILE A 84 9.28 -0.66 6.44
C ILE A 84 10.01 -1.35 5.29
N LYS A 85 9.84 -2.67 5.15
CA LYS A 85 10.50 -3.42 4.08
C LYS A 85 9.63 -3.43 2.81
N PRO A 86 10.23 -3.45 1.60
CA PRO A 86 9.47 -3.62 0.36
C PRO A 86 8.59 -4.88 0.35
N SER A 87 9.07 -5.96 0.96
CA SER A 87 8.32 -7.23 1.12
C SER A 87 7.03 -7.10 1.94
N GLN A 88 6.88 -6.06 2.76
CA GLN A 88 5.68 -5.81 3.56
C GLN A 88 4.63 -4.97 2.82
N LEU A 89 5.00 -4.36 1.69
CA LEU A 89 4.09 -3.50 0.93
C LEU A 89 2.98 -4.29 0.24
N ILE A 90 1.87 -3.61 -0.02
CA ILE A 90 0.73 -4.12 -0.78
C ILE A 90 0.70 -3.44 -2.15
N CYS A 91 0.41 -4.22 -3.19
CA CYS A 91 0.31 -3.71 -4.56
C CYS A 91 -0.77 -2.62 -4.66
N PRO A 92 -0.48 -1.45 -5.25
CA PRO A 92 -1.47 -0.40 -5.51
C PRO A 92 -2.59 -0.87 -6.46
N PHE A 93 -3.65 -1.44 -5.89
CA PHE A 93 -4.73 -2.06 -6.67
C PHE A 93 -5.72 -1.04 -7.25
N ASP A 94 -5.62 -0.72 -8.54
CA ASP A 94 -6.60 0.08 -9.28
C ASP A 94 -7.29 -0.70 -10.41
N VAL A 95 -8.19 -0.04 -11.14
CA VAL A 95 -9.01 -0.67 -12.19
C VAL A 95 -8.19 -1.25 -13.35
N HIS A 96 -7.01 -0.68 -13.66
CA HIS A 96 -6.14 -1.21 -14.71
C HIS A 96 -5.42 -2.46 -14.20
N VAL A 97 -4.84 -2.37 -13.02
CA VAL A 97 -4.18 -3.51 -12.35
C VAL A 97 -5.17 -4.65 -12.13
N GLU A 98 -6.39 -4.36 -11.67
CA GLU A 98 -7.46 -5.33 -11.47
C GLU A 98 -7.77 -6.08 -12.76
N ARG A 99 -7.98 -5.36 -13.87
CA ARG A 99 -8.32 -5.97 -15.15
C ARG A 99 -7.24 -6.95 -15.59
N VAL A 100 -5.98 -6.51 -15.59
CA VAL A 100 -4.85 -7.37 -15.98
C VAL A 100 -4.69 -8.55 -15.03
N ALA A 101 -4.84 -8.33 -13.72
CA ALA A 101 -4.78 -9.39 -12.73
C ALA A 101 -5.86 -10.47 -12.95
N ARG A 102 -7.07 -10.08 -13.39
CA ARG A 102 -8.12 -11.04 -13.75
C ARG A 102 -7.81 -11.77 -15.06
N GLU A 103 -7.43 -11.03 -16.10
CA GLU A 103 -7.07 -11.60 -17.41
C GLU A 103 -5.94 -12.64 -17.28
N TRP A 104 -4.99 -12.41 -16.39
CA TRP A 104 -3.86 -13.31 -16.14
C TRP A 104 -4.10 -14.33 -15.01
N ASN A 105 -5.32 -14.43 -14.49
CA ASN A 105 -5.69 -15.33 -13.38
C ASN A 105 -4.80 -15.17 -12.13
N LEU A 106 -4.37 -13.95 -11.85
CA LEU A 106 -3.66 -13.59 -10.61
C LEU A 106 -4.61 -13.36 -9.44
N ILE A 107 -5.90 -13.13 -9.68
CA ILE A 107 -6.93 -12.98 -8.64
C ILE A 107 -8.23 -13.67 -9.05
N GLU A 108 -8.95 -14.21 -8.08
CA GLU A 108 -10.22 -14.91 -8.27
C GLU A 108 -11.40 -14.14 -7.64
N ARG A 109 -11.15 -13.37 -6.57
CA ARG A 109 -12.20 -12.60 -5.88
C ARG A 109 -12.83 -11.55 -6.79
N LYS A 110 -14.16 -11.45 -6.78
CA LYS A 110 -14.91 -10.51 -7.64
C LYS A 110 -14.93 -9.07 -7.10
N GLN A 111 -14.71 -8.87 -5.80
CA GLN A 111 -14.73 -7.55 -5.17
C GLN A 111 -13.42 -6.80 -5.42
N SER A 112 -13.47 -5.47 -5.46
CA SER A 112 -12.29 -4.61 -5.57
C SER A 112 -11.97 -3.99 -4.20
N ASP A 113 -11.58 -4.84 -3.25
CA ASP A 113 -11.40 -4.50 -1.83
C ASP A 113 -9.99 -4.81 -1.32
N TRP A 114 -9.73 -4.48 -0.05
CA TRP A 114 -8.44 -4.76 0.61
C TRP A 114 -8.01 -6.23 0.47
N LYS A 115 -8.95 -7.17 0.63
CA LYS A 115 -8.68 -8.61 0.53
C LYS A 115 -8.19 -9.01 -0.85
N THR A 116 -8.69 -8.36 -1.90
CA THR A 116 -8.29 -8.63 -3.28
C THR A 116 -6.92 -8.01 -3.59
N ALA A 117 -6.61 -6.84 -3.01
CA ALA A 117 -5.26 -6.28 -3.06
C ALA A 117 -4.23 -7.18 -2.35
N LEU A 118 -4.60 -7.78 -1.21
CA LEU A 118 -3.80 -8.79 -0.52
C LEU A 118 -3.62 -10.04 -1.38
N GLU A 119 -4.70 -10.60 -1.94
CA GLU A 119 -4.66 -11.78 -2.81
C GLU A 119 -3.70 -11.58 -3.99
N LEU A 120 -3.80 -10.44 -4.69
CA LEU A 120 -2.88 -10.08 -5.76
C LEU A 120 -1.44 -10.03 -5.24
N THR A 121 -1.21 -9.34 -4.12
CA THR A 121 0.14 -9.16 -3.57
C THR A 121 0.76 -10.51 -3.19
N GLU A 122 0.00 -11.42 -2.60
CA GLU A 122 0.46 -12.76 -2.28
C GLU A 122 0.77 -13.58 -3.53
N ARG A 123 -0.04 -13.44 -4.59
CA ARG A 123 0.26 -14.04 -5.89
C ARG A 123 1.56 -13.49 -6.48
N LEU A 124 1.79 -12.19 -6.37
CA LEU A 124 3.04 -11.54 -6.82
C LEU A 124 4.25 -11.94 -5.97
N ARG A 125 4.04 -12.23 -4.69
CA ARG A 125 5.08 -12.69 -3.76
C ARG A 125 5.72 -14.01 -4.20
N PHE A 126 4.96 -14.92 -4.81
CA PHE A 126 5.54 -16.15 -5.37
C PHE A 126 6.61 -15.89 -6.43
N PHE A 127 6.52 -14.79 -7.18
CA PHE A 127 7.52 -14.42 -8.18
C PHE A 127 8.70 -13.62 -7.60
N CYS A 128 8.45 -12.79 -6.58
CA CYS A 128 9.52 -12.04 -5.90
C CYS A 128 9.15 -11.79 -4.43
N PRO A 129 9.59 -12.66 -3.50
CA PRO A 129 9.22 -12.56 -2.09
C PRO A 129 9.71 -11.28 -1.41
N GLU A 130 10.91 -10.83 -1.78
CA GLU A 130 11.56 -9.65 -1.19
C GLU A 130 10.94 -8.33 -1.65
N ASP A 131 10.27 -8.32 -2.81
CA ASP A 131 9.71 -7.11 -3.39
C ASP A 131 8.51 -7.38 -4.32
N PRO A 132 7.37 -7.85 -3.77
CA PRO A 132 6.20 -8.27 -4.55
C PRO A 132 5.55 -7.11 -5.31
N VAL A 133 5.70 -5.87 -4.83
CA VAL A 133 5.03 -4.69 -5.42
C VAL A 133 5.73 -4.21 -6.71
N LYS A 134 6.84 -4.82 -7.12
CA LYS A 134 7.62 -4.32 -8.27
C LYS A 134 6.90 -4.47 -9.59
N TYR A 135 5.96 -5.43 -9.61
CA TYR A 135 5.15 -5.74 -10.77
C TYR A 135 4.01 -4.73 -10.98
N ASP A 136 3.75 -3.81 -10.04
CA ASP A 136 2.71 -2.79 -10.20
C ASP A 136 2.89 -1.99 -11.51
N PHE A 137 4.13 -1.59 -11.82
CA PHE A 137 4.42 -0.83 -13.03
C PHE A 137 4.10 -1.63 -14.30
N ALA A 138 4.42 -2.93 -14.32
CA ALA A 138 4.14 -3.80 -15.46
C ALA A 138 2.63 -4.07 -15.62
N LEU A 139 1.93 -4.36 -14.52
CA LEU A 139 0.48 -4.59 -14.52
C LEU A 139 -0.28 -3.33 -14.96
N PHE A 140 0.12 -2.17 -14.46
CA PHE A 140 -0.47 -0.90 -14.84
C PHE A 140 -0.18 -0.55 -16.31
N GLY A 141 1.08 -0.63 -16.74
CA GLY A 141 1.49 -0.32 -18.11
C GLY A 141 0.75 -1.17 -19.14
N TRP A 142 0.73 -2.49 -18.94
CA TRP A 142 -0.04 -3.40 -19.80
C TRP A 142 -1.52 -3.05 -19.85
N GLY A 143 -2.11 -2.70 -18.69
CA GLY A 143 -3.51 -2.34 -18.57
C GLY A 143 -3.90 -1.00 -19.21
N VAL A 144 -2.93 -0.13 -19.48
CA VAL A 144 -3.12 1.12 -20.23
C VAL A 144 -2.95 0.90 -21.74
N GLU A 145 -1.94 0.12 -22.13
CA GLU A 145 -1.58 -0.11 -23.54
C GLU A 145 -2.54 -1.04 -24.27
N ASN A 146 -3.03 -2.09 -23.61
CA ASN A 146 -3.87 -3.13 -24.22
C ASN A 146 -5.36 -2.91 -23.90
N LYS A 147 -5.92 -1.79 -24.35
CA LYS A 147 -7.35 -1.46 -24.25
C LYS A 147 -8.09 -1.71 -25.56
#